data_AF-A0A1I0BRH7-F1
#
_entry.id   AF-A0A1I0BRH7-F1
#
_cell.length_a   1.000
_cell.length_b   1.000
_cell.length_c   1.000
_cell.angle_alpha   90.00
_cell.angle_beta   90.00
_cell.angle_gamma   90.00
#
_symmetry.space_group_name_H-M   'P 1'
#
loop_
_entity.id
_entity.type
_entity.pdbx_description
1 polymer ?
#
loop_
_entity_poly.entity_id
_entity_poly.type
_entity_poly.pdbx_seq_one_letter_code
_entity_poly.pdbx_strand_id
1 'polypeptide(L)'
;MGIDMAEAEGYPARLQQLLGEGYRVMNFGVSARTVLNKGDWPYQHERAWHDALGYNPDRVVLMLGTNDSKPYNWQYGSEFEHDYQQLIDSLQALPARPHIYLCTPIPGQNSSWGINDSTISRAIIPALRRLAKRNGLPLIDLHARFSNKDGLQLQRDGVHPTARGAAQLAEIVCRELKKN
;
A
#
# COMPACT_ATOMS: atom_id res chain seq x y z
N MET A 1 -11.78 -7.97 -4.78
CA MET A 1 -11.63 -8.53 -6.14
C MET A 1 -10.17 -8.32 -6.53
N GLY A 2 -9.53 -9.26 -7.23
CA GLY A 2 -8.14 -9.13 -7.67
C GLY A 2 -8.02 -8.57 -9.09
N ILE A 3 -6.80 -8.47 -9.59
CA ILE A 3 -6.54 -8.35 -11.03
C ILE A 3 -6.46 -9.78 -11.60
N ASP A 4 -7.07 -10.03 -12.75
CA ASP A 4 -6.90 -11.31 -13.46
C ASP A 4 -5.43 -11.51 -13.83
N MET A 5 -4.91 -12.73 -13.69
CA MET A 5 -3.47 -13.02 -13.87
C MET A 5 -2.57 -12.17 -12.96
N ALA A 6 -2.95 -11.93 -11.71
CA ALA A 6 -2.20 -11.10 -10.76
C ALA A 6 -0.71 -11.48 -10.61
N GLU A 7 -0.36 -12.75 -10.81
CA GLU A 7 1.03 -13.24 -10.79
C GLU A 7 1.88 -12.74 -11.98
N ALA A 8 1.24 -12.25 -13.06
CA ALA A 8 1.89 -11.67 -14.23
C ALA A 8 1.57 -10.17 -14.39
N GLU A 9 0.33 -9.76 -14.13
CA GLU A 9 -0.19 -8.42 -14.41
C GLU A 9 -0.43 -7.57 -13.16
N GLY A 10 -0.31 -8.17 -11.97
CA GLY A 10 -0.34 -7.42 -10.72
C GLY A 10 0.86 -6.50 -10.61
N TYR A 11 0.69 -5.38 -9.90
CA TYR A 11 1.76 -4.39 -9.71
C TYR A 11 3.09 -5.03 -9.21
N PRO A 12 3.11 -5.97 -8.25
CA PRO A 12 4.36 -6.62 -7.82
C PRO A 12 5.04 -7.44 -8.93
N ALA A 13 4.26 -8.12 -9.78
CA ALA A 13 4.80 -8.88 -10.91
C ALA A 13 5.37 -7.94 -11.99
N ARG A 14 4.65 -6.87 -12.32
CA ARG A 14 5.15 -5.82 -13.22
C ARG A 14 6.41 -5.14 -12.64
N LEU A 15 6.45 -4.94 -11.32
CA LEU A 15 7.62 -4.38 -10.65
C LEU A 15 8.84 -5.30 -10.77
N GLN A 16 8.67 -6.62 -10.59
CA GLN A 16 9.73 -7.61 -10.82
C GLN A 16 10.31 -7.51 -12.23
N GLN A 17 9.46 -7.41 -13.25
CA GLN A 17 9.90 -7.27 -14.65
C GLN A 17 10.73 -6.00 -14.88
N LEU A 18 10.36 -4.88 -14.26
CA LEU A 18 11.07 -3.60 -14.41
C LEU A 18 12.39 -3.53 -13.62
N LEU A 19 12.47 -4.24 -12.49
CA LEU A 19 13.67 -4.30 -11.65
C LEU A 19 14.71 -5.30 -12.18
N GLY A 20 14.25 -6.38 -12.82
CA GLY A 20 15.12 -7.41 -13.39
C GLY A 20 15.72 -8.35 -12.34
N GLU A 21 16.70 -9.15 -12.75
CA GLU A 21 17.28 -10.26 -11.96
C GLU A 21 18.02 -9.82 -10.68
N GLY A 22 18.42 -8.54 -10.60
CA GLY A 22 19.04 -7.98 -9.39
C GLY A 22 18.09 -7.82 -8.20
N TYR A 23 16.81 -8.10 -8.39
CA TYR A 23 15.78 -8.01 -7.36
C TYR A 23 14.94 -9.27 -7.32
N ARG A 24 14.47 -9.61 -6.12
CA ARG A 24 13.40 -10.59 -5.90
C ARG A 24 12.23 -9.90 -5.20
N VAL A 25 11.16 -9.68 -5.96
CA VAL A 25 9.92 -9.05 -5.49
C VAL A 25 8.98 -10.15 -5.01
N MET A 26 8.55 -10.05 -3.75
CA MET A 26 7.55 -10.93 -3.16
C MET A 26 6.28 -10.13 -2.85
N ASN A 27 5.11 -10.72 -3.10
CA ASN A 27 3.82 -10.11 -2.80
C ASN A 27 3.23 -10.70 -1.53
N PHE A 28 3.02 -9.86 -0.51
CA PHE A 28 2.35 -10.22 0.73
C PHE A 28 1.00 -9.48 0.91
N GLY A 29 0.52 -8.80 -0.14
CA GLY A 29 -0.74 -8.07 -0.08
C GLY A 29 -1.94 -9.00 0.05
N VAL A 30 -2.87 -8.66 0.95
CA VAL A 30 -4.12 -9.39 1.15
C VAL A 30 -5.31 -8.44 1.01
N SER A 31 -6.30 -8.82 0.20
CA SER A 31 -7.44 -7.96 -0.14
C SER A 31 -8.23 -7.51 1.10
N ALA A 32 -8.75 -6.28 1.10
CA ALA A 32 -9.63 -5.73 2.13
C ALA A 32 -9.01 -5.44 3.52
N ARG A 33 -7.69 -5.63 3.70
CA ARG A 33 -7.04 -5.46 5.02
C ARG A 33 -6.87 -4.00 5.42
N THR A 34 -6.92 -3.76 6.73
CA THR A 34 -6.80 -2.46 7.39
C THR A 34 -5.48 -2.33 8.12
N VAL A 35 -5.09 -1.11 8.44
CA VAL A 35 -4.04 -0.81 9.42
C VAL A 35 -4.65 -0.85 10.82
N LEU A 36 -5.84 -0.27 10.98
CA LEU A 36 -6.52 -0.15 12.26
C LEU A 36 -6.75 -1.52 12.89
N ASN A 37 -6.29 -1.68 14.13
CA ASN A 37 -6.39 -2.90 14.91
C ASN A 37 -7.81 -3.20 15.40
N LYS A 38 -8.64 -2.16 15.48
CA LYS A 38 -10.09 -2.25 15.72
C LYS A 38 -10.91 -2.26 14.44
N GLY A 39 -10.26 -2.25 13.27
CA GLY A 39 -10.91 -2.42 11.98
C GLY A 39 -11.37 -3.85 11.74
N ASP A 40 -12.12 -4.07 10.66
CA ASP A 40 -12.68 -5.38 10.29
C ASP A 40 -11.61 -6.46 10.03
N TRP A 41 -10.48 -6.12 9.40
CA TRP A 41 -9.43 -7.08 9.05
C TRP A 41 -8.01 -6.51 9.22
N PRO A 42 -7.50 -6.37 10.45
CA PRO A 42 -6.17 -5.81 10.71
C PRO A 42 -5.08 -6.64 10.04
N TYR A 43 -4.29 -6.01 9.17
CA TYR A 43 -3.26 -6.69 8.39
C TYR A 43 -2.20 -7.37 9.26
N GLN A 44 -1.88 -6.81 10.42
CA GLN A 44 -0.88 -7.37 11.33
C GLN A 44 -1.25 -8.76 11.88
N HIS A 45 -2.52 -9.16 11.82
CA HIS A 45 -2.97 -10.49 12.25
C HIS A 45 -2.93 -11.52 11.11
N GLU A 46 -2.62 -11.09 9.88
CA GLU A 46 -2.58 -11.98 8.72
C GLU A 46 -1.31 -12.82 8.70
N ARG A 47 -1.44 -14.07 8.23
CA ARG A 47 -0.26 -14.91 7.96
C ARG A 47 0.71 -14.22 7.00
N ALA A 48 0.20 -13.52 5.99
CA ALA A 48 1.04 -12.81 5.02
C ALA A 48 1.93 -11.73 5.66
N TRP A 49 1.47 -11.07 6.73
CA TRP A 49 2.32 -10.14 7.49
C TRP A 49 3.48 -10.86 8.18
N HIS A 50 3.19 -11.97 8.86
CA HIS A 50 4.20 -12.79 9.50
C HIS A 50 5.19 -13.39 8.50
N ASP A 51 4.70 -13.85 7.35
CA ASP A 51 5.52 -14.36 6.25
C ASP A 51 6.41 -13.24 5.66
N ALA A 52 5.92 -11.99 5.58
CA ALA A 52 6.71 -10.84 5.14
C ALA A 52 7.84 -10.49 6.13
N LEU A 53 7.56 -10.55 7.43
CA LEU A 53 8.58 -10.37 8.47
C LEU A 53 9.61 -11.51 8.42
N GLY A 54 9.16 -12.75 8.28
CA GLY A 54 10.02 -13.94 8.16
C GLY A 54 10.87 -13.96 6.89
N TYR A 55 10.39 -13.34 5.81
CA TYR A 55 11.16 -13.16 4.58
C TYR A 55 12.37 -12.23 4.78
N ASN A 56 12.35 -11.39 5.83
CA ASN A 56 13.46 -10.51 6.22
C ASN A 56 14.02 -9.68 5.04
N PRO A 57 13.18 -8.87 4.35
CA PRO A 57 13.57 -8.17 3.12
C PRO A 57 14.57 -7.04 3.34
N ASP A 58 15.32 -6.68 2.29
CA ASP A 58 16.17 -5.48 2.27
C ASP A 58 15.40 -4.19 1.99
N ARG A 59 14.26 -4.29 1.30
CA ARG A 59 13.41 -3.14 0.91
C ARG A 59 11.94 -3.50 1.06
N VAL A 60 11.15 -2.56 1.59
CA VAL A 60 9.72 -2.77 1.84
C VAL A 60 8.92 -1.64 1.21
N VAL A 61 7.90 -1.99 0.42
CA VAL A 61 6.91 -1.04 -0.09
C VAL A 61 5.61 -1.25 0.68
N LEU A 62 5.31 -0.37 1.64
CA LEU A 62 4.15 -0.49 2.52
C LEU A 62 3.00 0.39 2.02
N MET A 63 1.99 -0.24 1.42
CA MET A 63 0.82 0.42 0.83
C MET A 63 -0.48 -0.12 1.45
N LEU A 64 -0.93 0.53 2.53
CA LEU A 64 -2.17 0.23 3.25
C LEU A 64 -2.92 1.53 3.56
N GLY A 65 -4.20 1.43 3.93
CA GLY A 65 -5.04 2.58 4.31
C GLY A 65 -6.36 2.68 3.55
N THR A 66 -6.48 2.13 2.34
CA THR A 66 -7.74 2.26 1.55
C THR A 66 -8.95 1.72 2.30
N ASN A 67 -8.84 0.55 2.95
CA ASN A 67 -9.96 -0.07 3.65
C ASN A 67 -10.27 0.57 5.01
N ASP A 68 -9.28 1.23 5.61
CA ASP A 68 -9.47 2.04 6.81
C ASP A 68 -10.42 3.20 6.56
N SER A 69 -10.48 3.72 5.32
CA SER A 69 -11.35 4.84 4.93
C SER A 69 -12.86 4.56 5.07
N LYS A 70 -13.25 3.28 5.18
CA LYS A 70 -14.65 2.89 5.35
C LYS A 70 -15.20 3.43 6.68
N PRO A 71 -16.40 4.02 6.75
CA PRO A 71 -16.88 4.70 7.95
C PRO A 71 -16.84 3.85 9.22
N TYR A 72 -17.17 2.56 9.13
CA TYR A 72 -17.16 1.66 10.27
C TYR A 72 -15.75 1.28 10.75
N ASN A 73 -14.72 1.45 9.92
CA ASN A 73 -13.33 1.35 10.35
C ASN A 73 -12.84 2.71 10.84
N TRP A 74 -13.12 3.78 10.09
CA TRP A 74 -12.63 5.13 10.34
C TRP A 74 -13.20 5.79 11.62
N GLN A 75 -14.23 5.23 12.24
CA GLN A 75 -14.62 5.61 13.60
C GLN A 75 -13.47 5.48 14.62
N TYR A 76 -12.48 4.63 14.32
CA TYR A 76 -11.23 4.46 15.10
C TYR A 76 -10.04 5.23 14.50
N GLY A 77 -10.26 6.15 13.57
CA GLY A 77 -9.19 6.83 12.82
C GLY A 77 -8.19 7.62 13.67
N SER A 78 -8.54 7.96 14.92
CA SER A 78 -7.59 8.54 15.89
C SER A 78 -6.45 7.59 16.28
N GLU A 79 -6.64 6.27 16.12
CA GLU A 79 -5.63 5.23 16.41
C GLU A 79 -4.77 4.90 15.19
N PHE A 80 -5.13 5.38 13.98
CA PHE A 80 -4.47 5.00 12.73
C PHE A 80 -2.96 5.24 12.74
N GLU A 81 -2.49 6.39 13.23
CA GLU A 81 -1.05 6.67 13.30
C GLU A 81 -0.32 5.74 14.28
N HIS A 82 -0.96 5.41 15.41
CA HIS A 82 -0.40 4.52 16.39
C HIS A 82 -0.27 3.10 15.83
N ASP A 83 -1.34 2.58 15.22
CA ASP A 83 -1.34 1.23 14.64
C ASP A 83 -0.40 1.13 13.43
N TYR A 84 -0.33 2.16 12.60
CA TYR A 84 0.63 2.19 11.49
C TYR A 84 2.09 2.22 12.01
N GLN A 85 2.35 2.94 13.10
CA GLN A 85 3.68 2.96 13.72
C GLN A 85 4.11 1.57 14.18
N GLN A 86 3.20 0.74 14.71
CA GLN A 86 3.52 -0.64 15.08
C GLN A 86 4.00 -1.48 13.88
N LEU A 87 3.40 -1.28 12.69
CA LEU A 87 3.87 -1.93 11.46
C LEU A 87 5.28 -1.45 11.09
N ILE A 88 5.56 -0.15 11.18
CA ILE A 88 6.89 0.43 10.91
C ILE A 88 7.92 -0.13 11.89
N ASP A 89 7.63 -0.12 13.19
CA ASP A 89 8.53 -0.58 14.25
C ASP A 89 8.88 -2.06 14.05
N SER A 90 7.89 -2.89 13.71
CA SER A 90 8.09 -4.32 13.41
C SER A 90 9.06 -4.54 12.24
N LEU A 91 8.94 -3.74 11.17
CA LEU A 91 9.84 -3.81 10.02
C LEU A 91 11.24 -3.28 10.33
N GLN A 92 11.34 -2.20 11.11
CA GLN A 92 12.64 -1.62 11.52
C GLN A 92 13.42 -2.54 12.46
N ALA A 93 12.72 -3.37 13.24
CA ALA A 93 13.32 -4.37 14.13
C ALA A 93 13.88 -5.59 13.39
N LEU A 94 13.61 -5.75 12.09
CA LEU A 94 14.10 -6.89 11.33
C LEU A 94 15.63 -6.87 11.20
N PRO A 95 16.30 -8.05 11.26
CA PRO A 95 17.76 -8.14 11.12
C PRO A 95 18.32 -7.53 9.84
N ALA A 96 17.60 -7.63 8.71
CA ALA A 96 18.02 -7.03 7.44
C ALA A 96 18.01 -5.49 7.45
N ARG A 97 17.35 -4.86 8.44
CA ARG A 97 17.19 -3.41 8.55
C ARG A 97 16.68 -2.78 7.24
N PRO A 98 15.49 -3.18 6.77
CA PRO A 98 15.00 -2.80 5.46
C PRO A 98 14.93 -1.29 5.25
N HIS A 99 15.16 -0.86 4.01
CA HIS A 99 14.73 0.45 3.56
C HIS A 99 13.22 0.44 3.33
N ILE A 100 12.47 1.14 4.19
CA ILE A 100 11.00 1.15 4.16
C ILE A 100 10.49 2.35 3.36
N TYR A 101 9.67 2.09 2.35
CA TYR A 101 8.97 3.08 1.55
C TYR A 101 7.50 3.08 1.94
N LEU A 102 7.04 4.16 2.59
CA LEU A 102 5.62 4.36 2.81
C LEU A 102 4.97 4.79 1.50
N CYS A 103 3.79 4.27 1.21
CA CYS A 103 3.02 4.65 0.03
C CYS A 103 1.66 5.17 0.44
N THR A 104 1.24 6.30 -0.17
CA THR A 104 -0.16 6.72 -0.07
C THR A 104 -1.05 5.73 -0.84
N PRO A 105 -2.30 5.50 -0.41
CA PRO A 105 -3.29 4.85 -1.28
C PRO A 105 -3.45 5.60 -2.60
N ILE A 106 -3.73 4.90 -3.70
CA ILE A 106 -4.19 5.55 -4.94
C ILE A 106 -5.57 6.19 -4.75
N PRO A 107 -6.02 7.08 -5.65
CA PRO A 107 -7.39 7.57 -5.61
C PRO A 107 -8.38 6.41 -5.73
N GLY A 108 -9.38 6.38 -4.85
CA GLY A 108 -10.31 5.26 -4.81
C GLY A 108 -11.63 5.59 -4.12
N GLN A 109 -12.74 5.28 -4.78
CA GLN A 109 -14.09 5.58 -4.30
C GLN A 109 -15.03 4.44 -4.65
N ASN A 110 -15.75 3.91 -3.66
CA ASN A 110 -16.80 2.92 -3.87
C ASN A 110 -17.89 3.07 -2.80
N SER A 111 -19.06 3.55 -3.18
CA SER A 111 -20.19 3.76 -2.27
C SER A 111 -20.71 2.47 -1.65
N SER A 112 -20.80 1.39 -2.43
CA SER A 112 -21.30 0.09 -1.96
C SER A 112 -20.43 -0.54 -0.88
N TRP A 113 -19.11 -0.28 -0.90
CA TRP A 113 -18.16 -0.76 0.10
C TRP A 113 -17.82 0.28 1.17
N GLY A 114 -18.34 1.50 1.03
CA GLY A 114 -18.03 2.63 1.90
C GLY A 114 -16.63 3.21 1.75
N ILE A 115 -15.86 2.82 0.73
CA ILE A 115 -14.51 3.38 0.49
C ILE A 115 -14.64 4.82 0.03
N ASN A 116 -13.93 5.72 0.72
CA ASN A 116 -14.13 7.16 0.57
C ASN A 116 -12.81 7.90 0.33
N ASP A 117 -12.65 8.47 -0.87
CA ASP A 117 -11.44 9.19 -1.26
C ASP A 117 -11.25 10.48 -0.45
N SER A 118 -12.31 11.10 0.06
CA SER A 118 -12.22 12.26 0.96
C SER A 118 -11.51 11.87 2.25
N THR A 119 -11.82 10.70 2.83
CA THR A 119 -11.15 10.20 4.04
C THR A 119 -9.69 9.83 3.72
N ILE A 120 -9.45 9.19 2.58
CA ILE A 120 -8.08 8.87 2.10
C ILE A 120 -7.25 10.15 2.00
N SER A 121 -7.72 11.12 1.21
CA SER A 121 -6.98 12.34 0.87
C SER A 121 -6.86 13.33 2.03
N ARG A 122 -7.88 13.48 2.86
CA ARG A 122 -7.93 14.50 3.92
C ARG A 122 -7.45 14.01 5.28
N ALA A 123 -7.38 12.69 5.51
CA ALA A 123 -7.00 12.16 6.81
C ALA A 123 -5.84 11.16 6.73
N ILE A 124 -5.99 10.09 5.93
CA ILE A 124 -5.00 9.01 5.84
C ILE A 124 -3.68 9.50 5.24
N ILE A 125 -3.73 10.21 4.11
CA ILE A 125 -2.53 10.75 3.46
C ILE A 125 -1.78 11.72 4.38
N PRO A 126 -2.43 12.71 5.04
CA PRO A 126 -1.76 13.53 6.05
C PRO A 126 -1.12 12.74 7.19
N ALA A 127 -1.77 11.68 7.67
CA ALA A 127 -1.19 10.79 8.70
C ALA A 127 0.08 10.09 8.19
N LEU A 128 0.04 9.51 6.97
CA LEU A 128 1.21 8.89 6.35
C LEU A 128 2.36 9.88 6.13
N ARG A 129 2.07 11.14 5.76
CA ARG A 129 3.10 12.20 5.66
C ARG A 129 3.76 12.49 7.00
N ARG A 130 2.97 12.55 8.09
CA ARG A 130 3.51 12.75 9.45
C ARG A 130 4.38 11.57 9.89
N LEU A 131 3.91 10.34 9.66
CA LEU A 131 4.66 9.12 9.97
C LEU A 131 5.97 9.02 9.18
N ALA A 132 5.94 9.25 7.87
CA ALA A 132 7.13 9.25 7.03
C ALA A 132 8.15 10.27 7.54
N LYS A 133 7.71 11.51 7.80
CA LYS A 133 8.58 12.57 8.32
C LYS A 133 9.18 12.22 9.70
N ARG A 134 8.36 11.73 10.63
CA ARG A 134 8.80 11.41 12.01
C ARG A 134 9.81 10.27 12.05
N ASN A 135 9.65 9.28 11.17
CA ASN A 135 10.52 8.10 11.09
C ASN A 135 11.68 8.28 10.11
N GLY A 136 11.79 9.42 9.42
CA GLY A 136 12.82 9.65 8.40
C GLY A 136 12.70 8.72 7.18
N LEU A 137 11.48 8.26 6.86
CA LEU A 137 11.23 7.33 5.77
C LEU A 137 10.83 8.07 4.48
N PRO A 138 11.20 7.56 3.29
CA PRO A 138 10.64 8.06 2.04
C PRO A 138 9.13 7.78 1.96
N LEU A 139 8.41 8.73 1.37
CA LEU A 139 7.00 8.60 1.03
C LEU A 139 6.82 8.65 -0.49
N ILE A 140 6.28 7.58 -1.06
CA ILE A 140 5.86 7.52 -2.45
C ILE A 140 4.39 7.96 -2.51
N ASP A 141 4.17 9.17 -3.03
CA ASP A 141 2.82 9.73 -3.14
C ASP A 141 2.09 9.18 -4.38
N LEU A 142 1.60 7.94 -4.26
CA LEU A 142 0.86 7.27 -5.32
C LEU A 142 -0.49 7.95 -5.59
N HIS A 143 -1.15 8.53 -4.59
CA HIS A 143 -2.41 9.26 -4.78
C HIS A 143 -2.28 10.36 -5.82
N ALA A 144 -1.25 11.22 -5.66
CA ALA A 144 -1.00 12.32 -6.57
C ALA A 144 -0.46 11.89 -7.94
N ARG A 145 0.26 10.76 -8.00
CA ARG A 145 0.97 10.31 -9.21
C ARG A 145 0.20 9.29 -10.04
N PHE A 146 -0.79 8.63 -9.47
CA PHE A 146 -1.66 7.69 -10.17
C PHE A 146 -2.72 8.47 -10.93
N SER A 147 -2.74 8.32 -12.25
CA SER A 147 -3.62 9.09 -13.13
C SER A 147 -4.61 8.14 -13.81
N ASN A 148 -5.90 8.30 -13.49
CA ASN A 148 -7.02 7.59 -14.13
C ASN A 148 -7.82 8.47 -15.12
N LYS A 149 -7.18 9.45 -15.78
CA LYS A 149 -7.88 10.46 -16.58
C LYS A 149 -8.62 9.89 -17.80
N ASP A 150 -8.12 8.80 -18.38
CA ASP A 150 -8.78 8.14 -19.51
C ASP A 150 -9.73 7.00 -19.08
N GLY A 151 -9.86 6.77 -17.76
CA GLY A 151 -10.74 5.76 -17.19
C GLY A 151 -10.28 4.31 -17.37
N LEU A 152 -9.02 4.08 -17.80
CA LEU A 152 -8.52 2.73 -18.10
C LEU A 152 -7.59 2.16 -17.03
N GLN A 153 -7.25 2.92 -15.98
CA GLN A 153 -6.34 2.48 -14.91
C GLN A 153 -7.07 1.84 -13.73
N LEU A 154 -8.34 2.15 -13.50
CA LEU A 154 -9.17 1.53 -12.48
C LEU A 154 -10.21 0.59 -13.10
N GLN A 155 -10.53 -0.48 -12.37
CA GLN A 155 -11.67 -1.33 -12.67
C GLN A 155 -12.98 -0.55 -12.47
N ARG A 156 -14.09 -1.13 -12.94
CA ARG A 156 -15.44 -0.54 -12.79
C ARG A 156 -15.85 -0.30 -11.34
N ASP A 157 -15.19 -0.95 -10.39
CA ASP A 157 -15.43 -0.75 -8.95
C ASP A 157 -14.82 0.55 -8.39
N GLY A 158 -14.00 1.27 -9.17
CA GLY A 158 -13.41 2.55 -8.78
C GLY A 158 -12.33 2.45 -7.71
N VAL A 159 -11.82 1.25 -7.40
CA VAL A 159 -10.85 1.02 -6.31
C VAL A 159 -9.68 0.18 -6.78
N HIS A 160 -9.93 -0.93 -7.47
CA HIS A 160 -8.85 -1.85 -7.86
C HIS A 160 -8.23 -1.38 -9.19
N PRO A 161 -6.90 -1.42 -9.35
CA PRO A 161 -6.28 -1.14 -10.64
C PRO A 161 -6.65 -2.20 -11.69
N THR A 162 -6.61 -1.82 -12.95
CA THR A 162 -6.48 -2.76 -14.09
C THR A 162 -5.02 -3.16 -14.27
N ALA A 163 -4.70 -4.04 -15.23
CA ALA A 163 -3.31 -4.30 -15.64
C ALA A 163 -2.56 -3.01 -16.03
N ARG A 164 -3.25 -2.05 -16.67
CA ARG A 164 -2.66 -0.75 -17.04
C ARG A 164 -2.38 0.12 -15.81
N GLY A 165 -3.30 0.12 -14.83
CA GLY A 165 -3.06 0.81 -13.56
C GLY A 165 -1.93 0.16 -12.75
N ALA A 166 -1.87 -1.17 -12.73
CA ALA A 166 -0.79 -1.92 -12.10
C ALA A 166 0.58 -1.64 -12.73
N ALA A 167 0.66 -1.54 -14.07
CA ALA A 167 1.87 -1.12 -14.77
C ALA A 167 2.30 0.30 -14.38
N GLN A 168 1.37 1.27 -14.32
CA GLN A 168 1.65 2.63 -13.87
C GLN A 168 2.19 2.67 -12.43
N LEU A 169 1.60 1.88 -11.53
CA LEU A 169 2.11 1.75 -10.15
C LEU A 169 3.53 1.18 -10.11
N ALA A 170 3.79 0.13 -10.88
CA ALA A 170 5.10 -0.49 -10.94
C ALA A 170 6.17 0.48 -11.46
N GLU A 171 5.86 1.28 -12.48
CA GLU A 171 6.76 2.32 -13.00
C GLU A 171 7.08 3.41 -11.97
N ILE A 172 6.05 3.88 -11.24
CA ILE A 172 6.21 4.88 -10.19
C ILE A 172 7.11 4.35 -9.09
N VAL A 173 6.81 3.15 -8.56
CA VAL A 173 7.56 2.53 -7.47
C VAL A 173 8.97 2.16 -7.90
N CYS A 174 9.15 1.53 -9.07
CA CYS A 174 10.47 1.16 -9.59
C CYS A 174 11.41 2.37 -9.66
N ARG A 175 10.90 3.52 -10.11
CA ARG A 175 11.67 4.76 -10.16
C ARG A 175 12.16 5.20 -8.79
N GLU A 176 11.36 5.05 -7.74
CA GLU A 176 11.78 5.41 -6.37
C GLU A 176 12.73 4.37 -5.76
N LEU A 177 12.54 3.08 -6.04
CA LEU A 177 13.44 2.03 -5.58
C LEU A 177 14.83 2.14 -6.19
N LYS A 178 14.93 2.56 -7.46
CA LYS A 178 16.21 2.75 -8.16
C LYS A 178 16.93 4.06 -7.80
N LYS A 179 16.35 4.94 -6.99
CA LYS A 179 16.92 6.27 -6.71
C LYS A 179 18.11 6.29 -5.75
N ASN A 180 18.41 5.20 -5.06
CA ASN A 180 19.63 5.04 -4.26
C ASN A 180 19.95 3.54 -4.14
#